data_AF-A0AAD7NIC0-F1
#
_entry.id   AF-A0AAD7NIC0-F1
#
_cell.length_a   1.000
_cell.length_b   1.000
_cell.length_c   1.000
_cell.angle_alpha   90.00
_cell.angle_beta   90.00
_cell.angle_gamma   90.00
#
_symmetry.space_group_name_H-M   'P 1'
#
loop_
_entity.id
_entity.type
_entity.pdbx_description
1 polymer ?
#
loop_
_entity_poly.entity_id
_entity_poly.type
_entity_poly.pdbx_seq_one_letter_code
_entity_poly.pdbx_strand_id
1 'polypeptide(L)' 'DEDDEDGVPDGDQKEKWTPGETQMLVDGCHIHGVGNWKTILDDPNLSFADRSPVDLKDRY' A
#
# COMPACT_ATOMS: atom_id res chain seq x y z
N ASP A 1 28.91 -6.25 -3.55
CA ASP A 1 28.49 -5.63 -2.29
C ASP A 1 28.29 -4.16 -2.52
N GLU A 2 27.08 -3.65 -2.69
CA GLU A 2 25.74 -4.23 -2.51
C GLU A 2 24.80 -3.52 -3.50
N ASP A 3 23.89 -4.31 -4.07
CA ASP A 3 22.62 -3.90 -4.64
C ASP A 3 21.94 -2.80 -3.82
N ASP A 4 21.56 -1.70 -4.48
CA ASP A 4 20.30 -1.00 -4.17
C ASP A 4 19.89 -0.18 -5.40
N GLU A 5 19.45 -0.90 -6.44
CA GLU A 5 18.45 -0.34 -7.36
C GLU A 5 17.12 -0.30 -6.61
N ASP A 6 16.62 0.88 -6.26
CA ASP A 6 15.16 1.07 -6.24
C ASP A 6 14.78 2.49 -6.72
N GLY A 7 14.43 2.54 -8.00
CA GLY A 7 13.14 3.10 -8.40
C GLY A 7 12.98 4.62 -8.33
N VAL A 8 13.35 5.28 -9.42
CA VAL A 8 12.87 6.61 -9.83
C VAL A 8 11.33 6.70 -9.70
N PRO A 9 10.76 7.79 -9.14
CA PRO A 9 9.32 7.98 -9.09
C PRO A 9 8.81 8.48 -10.45
N ASP A 10 8.51 7.56 -11.35
CA ASP A 10 7.84 7.85 -12.62
C ASP A 10 6.33 7.95 -12.44
N GLY A 11 5.80 9.14 -12.76
CA GLY A 11 4.39 9.47 -12.70
C GLY A 11 3.50 8.71 -13.70
N ASP A 12 2.24 8.58 -13.28
CA ASP A 12 1.03 8.63 -14.10
C ASP A 12 0.78 7.55 -15.16
N GLN A 13 0.68 6.25 -14.81
CA GLN A 13 -0.09 5.27 -15.62
C GLN A 13 -0.75 4.14 -14.79
N LYS A 14 -1.99 4.38 -14.31
CA LYS A 14 -3.07 3.39 -14.08
C LYS A 14 -2.80 2.26 -13.04
N GLU A 15 -3.18 2.55 -11.78
CA GLU A 15 -3.77 1.65 -10.75
C GLU A 15 -3.13 0.30 -10.40
N LYS A 16 -1.92 -0.02 -10.86
CA LYS A 16 -1.20 -1.20 -10.34
C LYS A 16 -0.63 -0.89 -8.97
N TRP A 17 -0.85 -1.79 -8.02
CA TRP A 17 -0.24 -1.70 -6.70
C TRP A 17 1.27 -1.67 -6.82
N THR A 18 1.87 -0.55 -6.41
CA THR A 18 3.32 -0.45 -6.34
C THR A 18 3.85 -1.40 -5.24
N PRO A 19 5.12 -1.84 -5.32
CA PRO A 19 5.72 -2.63 -4.23
C PRO A 19 5.68 -1.87 -2.90
N GLY A 20 5.87 -0.54 -2.91
CA GLY A 20 5.71 0.32 -1.74
C GLY A 20 4.30 0.30 -1.16
N GLU A 21 3.26 0.52 -1.98
CA GLU A 21 1.86 0.42 -1.52
C GLU A 21 1.51 -0.99 -1.03
N THR A 22 2.01 -2.03 -1.72
CA THR A 22 1.76 -3.42 -1.31
C THR A 22 2.38 -3.70 0.05
N GLN A 23 3.60 -3.21 0.29
CA GLN A 23 4.25 -3.32 1.59
C GLN A 23 3.46 -2.57 2.65
N MET A 24 3.02 -1.34 2.38
CA MET A 24 2.15 -0.58 3.28
C MET A 24 0.85 -1.32 3.61
N LEU A 25 0.23 -2.01 2.65
CA LEU A 25 -0.95 -2.84 2.88
C LEU A 25 -0.65 -4.01 3.82
N VAL A 26 0.45 -4.72 3.58
CA VAL A 26 0.88 -5.86 4.41
C VAL A 26 1.18 -5.38 5.84
N ASP A 27 1.91 -4.27 6.00
CA ASP A 27 2.18 -3.66 7.30
C ASP A 27 0.90 -3.20 7.99
N GLY A 28 0.00 -2.54 7.28
CA GLY A 28 -1.31 -2.16 7.79
C GLY A 28 -2.11 -3.35 8.29
N CYS A 29 -2.10 -4.47 7.55
CA CYS A 29 -2.71 -5.72 7.98
C CYS A 29 -2.05 -6.34 9.21
N HIS A 30 -0.72 -6.22 9.34
CA HIS A 30 -0.01 -6.70 10.53
C HIS A 30 -0.31 -5.86 11.78
N ILE A 31 -0.46 -4.53 11.61
CA ILE A 31 -0.69 -3.59 12.72
C ILE A 31 -2.16 -3.60 13.15
N HIS A 32 -3.08 -3.43 12.19
CA HIS A 32 -4.51 -3.27 12.46
C HIS A 32 -5.30 -4.57 12.36
N GLY A 33 -4.77 -5.58 11.68
CA GLY A 33 -5.46 -6.82 11.38
C GLY A 33 -6.23 -6.80 10.06
N VAL A 34 -6.20 -7.94 9.37
CA VAL A 34 -6.95 -8.20 8.13
C VAL A 34 -8.44 -8.00 8.35
N GLY A 35 -9.09 -7.20 7.50
CA GLY A 35 -10.51 -6.85 7.65
C GLY A 35 -10.76 -5.45 8.22
N ASN A 36 -9.76 -4.85 8.88
CA ASN A 36 -9.82 -3.46 9.35
C ASN A 36 -9.37 -2.46 8.26
N TRP A 37 -9.81 -2.66 7.02
CA TRP A 37 -9.41 -1.86 5.85
C TRP A 37 -9.63 -0.36 6.04
N LYS A 38 -10.73 0.00 6.71
CA LYS A 38 -11.04 1.40 6.99
C LYS A 38 -10.04 2.01 7.97
N THR A 39 -9.62 1.26 8.99
CA THR A 39 -8.59 1.68 9.95
C THR A 39 -7.22 1.76 9.28
N ILE A 40 -6.90 0.80 8.40
CA ILE A 40 -5.66 0.79 7.61
C ILE A 40 -5.58 2.03 6.70
N LEU A 41 -6.69 2.44 6.09
CA LEU A 41 -6.76 3.65 5.26
C LEU A 41 -6.78 4.96 6.06
N ASP A 42 -7.34 4.93 7.27
CA ASP A 42 -7.36 6.09 8.17
C ASP A 42 -6.00 6.29 8.86
N ASP A 43 -5.08 5.31 8.76
CA ASP A 43 -3.78 5.37 9.40
C ASP A 43 -2.88 6.44 8.73
N PRO A 44 -2.42 7.46 9.46
CA PRO A 44 -1.60 8.53 8.89
C PRO A 44 -0.19 8.07 8.51
N ASN A 45 0.24 6.88 8.93
CA ASN A 45 1.52 6.30 8.52
C ASN A 45 1.41 5.53 7.20
N LEU A 46 0.19 5.28 6.70
CA LEU A 46 -0.05 4.55 5.46
C LEU A 46 -0.67 5.49 4.42
N SER A 47 -0.08 5.55 3.23
CA SER A 47 -0.51 6.47 2.17
C SER A 47 -0.94 5.69 0.95
N PHE A 48 -2.25 5.47 0.83
CA PHE A 48 -2.85 4.80 -0.31
C PHE A 48 -3.58 5.84 -1.17
N ALA A 49 -2.86 6.44 -2.12
CA ALA A 49 -3.27 7.59 -2.96
C ALA A 49 -4.79 7.78 -3.14
N ASP A 50 -5.43 6.88 -3.90
CA ASP A 50 -6.89 6.89 -4.20
C ASP A 50 -7.54 5.53 -3.86
N ARG A 51 -6.93 4.74 -2.95
CA ARG A 51 -7.46 3.41 -2.64
C ARG A 51 -8.65 3.51 -1.69
N SER A 52 -9.66 2.71 -1.97
CA SER A 52 -10.82 2.52 -1.10
C SER A 52 -10.66 1.28 -0.23
N PRO A 53 -11.42 1.14 0.87
CA PRO A 53 -11.36 -0.04 1.73
C PRO A 53 -11.66 -1.33 0.97
N VAL A 54 -12.44 -1.20 -0.11
CA VAL A 54 -12.76 -2.29 -1.04
C VAL A 54 -11.52 -2.71 -1.84
N ASP A 55 -10.68 -1.77 -2.30
CA ASP A 55 -9.47 -2.07 -3.06
C ASP A 55 -8.46 -2.82 -2.20
N LEU A 56 -8.28 -2.42 -0.94
CA LEU A 56 -7.41 -3.13 0.00
C LEU A 56 -7.87 -4.57 0.22
N LYS A 57 -9.19 -4.77 0.36
CA LYS A 57 -9.79 -6.10 0.49
C LYS A 57 -9.63 -6.95 -0.77
N ASP A 58 -9.75 -6.36 -1.96
CA ASP A 58 -9.59 -7.08 -3.23
C ASP A 58 -8.13 -7.46 -3.49
N ARG A 59 -7.20 -6.66 -2.93
CA ARG A 59 -5.77 -6.88 -3.05
C ARG A 59 -5.21 -7.94 -2.10
N TYR A 60 -5.70 -7.97 -0.86
CA TYR A 60 -5.21 -8.83 0.23
C TYR A 60 -5.84 -10.22 0.21
#